data_AF-A0A820FD46-F1
#
_entry.id   AF-A0A820FD46-F1
#
_cell.length_a   1.000
_cell.length_b   1.000
_cell.length_c   1.000
_cell.angle_alpha   90.00
_cell.angle_beta   90.00
_cell.angle_gamma   90.00
#
_symmetry.space_group_name_H-M   'P 1'
#
loop_
_entity.id
_entity.type
_entity.pdbx_description
1 polymer ?
#
loop_
_entity_poly.entity_id
_entity_poly.type
_entity_poly.pdbx_seq_one_letter_code
_entity_poly.pdbx_strand_id
1 'polypeptide(L)'
;LSRSTYDSIVPTFINLISQLRNNHHLSEYKHWNTLIDTSSFISKLNTNYPQLLTKRTTIDIGELFQCIIDVLSNALSKQSSICSTNVIEQVQNRKLTTLSLDHLNKIFVETEAQLYNKITLDNLDAQSSYIIQYIDLTWLLHHVQLDSIIKQTFSGQMLHAYCCNNCSHVRFRTQSFQILTLPVNTRDTTLERIISQLTKIEMTDSISCTYCSSQSPNNYERESKSTKHGTLLTKIASTLSPMVTTSSQSSSQILSSTSIPRMYYRNMSTPTTIIPSITNHNHSRIKSQTMLANFPNILCIKLKRFSSDRLSQNITKLKTNILIEPQKILDLSNIHYTTWLGLTNFSLINSSRYQLVA
;
A
#
# COMPACT_ATOMS: atom_id res chain seq x y z
N LEU A 1 21.61 11.19 -7.04
CA LEU A 1 21.96 12.52 -6.48
C LEU A 1 23.48 12.63 -6.34
N SER A 2 24.09 13.82 -6.44
CA SER A 2 25.51 14.01 -6.10
C SER A 2 25.69 14.04 -4.58
N ARG A 3 26.92 13.81 -4.09
CA ARG A 3 27.25 13.92 -2.65
C ARG A 3 26.90 15.29 -2.08
N SER A 4 27.12 16.37 -2.84
CA SER A 4 26.71 17.72 -2.42
C SER A 4 25.20 17.86 -2.22
N THR A 5 24.39 17.11 -2.97
CA THR A 5 22.94 17.12 -2.78
C THR A 5 22.54 16.35 -1.52
N TYR A 6 23.23 15.23 -1.23
CA TYR A 6 23.05 14.47 0.01
C TYR A 6 23.30 15.35 1.25
N ASP A 7 24.41 16.09 1.24
CA ASP A 7 24.80 16.98 2.35
C ASP A 7 23.79 18.13 2.57
N SER A 8 23.01 18.52 1.54
CA SER A 8 21.94 19.53 1.65
C SER A 8 20.57 18.97 2.08
N ILE A 9 20.27 17.72 1.71
CA ILE A 9 18.97 17.09 1.95
C ILE A 9 18.86 16.61 3.40
N VAL A 10 19.91 15.99 3.93
CA VAL A 10 19.91 15.43 5.29
C VAL A 10 19.59 16.50 6.36
N PRO A 11 20.19 17.70 6.36
CA PRO A 11 19.81 18.76 7.30
C PRO A 11 18.37 19.22 7.16
N THR A 12 17.84 19.29 5.93
CA THR A 12 16.44 19.67 5.68
C THR A 12 15.48 18.64 6.28
N PHE A 13 15.81 17.35 6.15
CA PHE A 13 15.07 16.26 6.80
C PHE A 13 15.13 16.36 8.31
N ILE A 14 16.32 16.57 8.88
CA ILE A 14 16.49 16.74 10.34
C ILE A 14 15.69 17.94 10.84
N ASN A 15 15.61 19.02 10.07
CA ASN A 15 14.81 20.19 10.42
C ASN A 15 13.29 19.87 10.38
N LEU A 16 12.82 19.18 9.35
CA LEU A 16 11.42 18.70 9.27
C LEU A 16 11.06 17.82 10.47
N ILE A 17 11.96 16.91 10.85
CA ILE A 17 11.80 16.04 12.03
C ILE A 17 11.83 16.86 13.32
N SER A 18 12.66 17.91 13.38
CA SER A 18 12.71 18.84 14.52
C SER A 18 11.43 19.66 14.64
N GLN A 19 10.78 20.02 13.53
CA GLN A 19 9.45 20.64 13.55
C GLN A 19 8.38 19.67 14.06
N LEU A 20 8.48 18.38 13.70
CA LEU A 20 7.58 17.35 14.22
C LEU A 20 7.66 17.16 15.73
N ARG A 21 8.85 17.39 16.31
CA ARG A 21 9.03 17.39 17.77
C ARG A 21 8.06 18.33 18.47
N ASN A 22 7.91 19.53 17.91
CA ASN A 22 7.11 20.60 18.51
C ASN A 22 5.60 20.32 18.38
N ASN A 23 5.18 19.60 17.34
CA ASN A 23 3.77 19.33 17.06
C ASN A 23 3.22 18.07 17.74
N HIS A 24 4.06 17.10 18.10
CA HIS A 24 3.62 15.79 18.62
C HIS A 24 4.03 15.49 20.08
N HIS A 25 4.36 16.51 20.88
CA HIS A 25 4.84 16.31 22.27
C HIS A 25 6.03 15.33 22.37
N LEU A 26 6.87 15.24 21.34
CA LEU A 26 8.02 14.32 21.31
C LEU A 26 9.18 14.81 22.20
N SER A 27 8.97 15.87 22.98
CA SER A 27 9.92 16.39 23.97
C SER A 27 10.30 15.37 25.04
N GLU A 28 9.49 14.33 25.26
CA GLU A 28 9.73 13.28 26.26
C GLU A 28 10.77 12.24 25.84
N TYR A 29 11.19 12.22 24.56
CA TYR A 29 12.19 11.26 24.08
C TYR A 29 13.61 11.68 24.49
N LYS A 30 14.15 11.02 25.53
CA LYS A 30 15.48 11.30 26.14
C LYS A 30 16.65 11.36 25.15
N HIS A 31 16.56 10.69 24.00
CA HIS A 31 17.63 10.61 23.00
C HIS A 31 17.48 11.55 21.80
N TRP A 32 16.46 12.43 21.80
CA TRP A 32 16.19 13.31 20.67
C TRP A 32 17.36 14.27 20.38
N ASN A 33 17.95 14.86 21.43
CA ASN A 33 19.06 15.81 21.27
C ASN A 33 20.35 15.15 20.73
N THR A 34 20.57 13.86 21.02
CA THR A 34 21.71 13.09 20.46
C THR A 34 21.49 12.66 18.99
N LEU A 35 20.26 12.70 18.50
CA LEU A 35 19.89 12.38 17.12
C LEU A 35 19.98 13.60 16.18
N ILE A 36 19.90 14.81 16.73
CA ILE A 36 19.96 16.08 15.97
C ILE A 36 21.40 16.45 15.58
N ASP A 37 22.43 15.83 16.19
CA ASP A 37 23.79 15.97 15.66
C ASP A 37 23.86 15.29 14.28
N THR A 38 23.93 16.13 13.26
CA THR A 38 23.98 15.73 11.84
C THR A 38 25.16 14.79 11.59
N SER A 39 26.28 14.97 12.31
CA SER A 39 27.47 14.14 12.17
C SER A 39 27.23 12.71 12.69
N SER A 40 26.64 12.59 13.87
CA SER A 40 26.25 11.30 14.46
C SER A 40 25.19 10.58 13.61
N PHE A 41 24.19 11.32 13.12
CA PHE A 41 23.15 10.76 12.24
C PHE A 41 23.73 10.23 10.93
N ILE A 42 24.59 11.01 10.26
CA ILE A 42 25.29 10.56 9.05
C ILE A 42 26.14 9.33 9.36
N SER A 43 26.89 9.31 10.47
CA SER A 43 27.68 8.13 10.85
C SER A 43 26.82 6.87 11.00
N LYS A 44 25.64 6.97 11.64
CA LYS A 44 24.68 5.86 11.76
C LYS A 44 24.12 5.45 10.40
N LEU A 45 23.80 6.40 9.52
CA LEU A 45 23.34 6.10 8.16
C LEU A 45 24.43 5.35 7.37
N ASN A 46 25.69 5.80 7.46
CA ASN A 46 26.84 5.15 6.82
C ASN A 46 27.07 3.73 7.33
N THR A 47 26.88 3.52 8.64
CA THR A 47 27.08 2.23 9.29
C THR A 47 26.00 1.23 8.87
N ASN A 48 24.74 1.67 8.81
CA ASN A 48 23.61 0.81 8.50
C ASN A 48 23.43 0.59 6.98
N TYR A 49 23.86 1.54 6.15
CA TYR A 49 23.69 1.49 4.69
C TYR A 49 24.98 1.90 3.95
N PRO A 50 26.10 1.17 4.15
CA PRO A 50 27.40 1.52 3.56
C PRO A 50 27.36 1.59 2.03
N GLN A 51 26.52 0.78 1.39
CA GLN A 51 26.34 0.72 -0.05
C GLN A 51 25.84 2.04 -0.65
N LEU A 52 25.01 2.79 0.07
CA LEU A 52 24.46 4.06 -0.42
C LEU A 52 25.53 5.14 -0.55
N LEU A 53 26.61 5.05 0.22
CA LEU A 53 27.60 6.12 0.34
C LEU A 53 28.98 5.75 -0.21
N THR A 54 29.04 4.64 -0.94
CA THR A 54 30.18 4.36 -1.81
C THR A 54 30.37 5.55 -2.77
N LYS A 55 31.56 6.14 -2.76
CA LYS A 55 31.86 7.55 -3.11
C LYS A 55 31.48 8.04 -4.53
N ARG A 56 30.83 7.28 -5.39
CA ARG A 56 30.65 7.63 -6.81
C ARG A 56 29.33 7.23 -7.47
N THR A 57 28.34 6.73 -6.73
CA THR A 57 27.06 6.32 -7.34
C THR A 57 25.96 7.35 -7.10
N THR A 58 25.12 7.55 -8.12
CA THR A 58 23.93 8.39 -7.97
C THR A 58 22.86 7.62 -7.21
N ILE A 59 22.44 8.14 -6.06
CA ILE A 59 21.39 7.52 -5.23
C ILE A 59 19.98 7.98 -5.66
N ASP A 60 19.00 7.07 -5.59
CA ASP A 60 17.57 7.38 -5.65
C ASP A 60 17.09 8.01 -4.33
N ILE A 61 16.45 9.18 -4.40
CA ILE A 61 16.05 9.92 -3.20
C ILE A 61 15.01 9.19 -2.34
N GLY A 62 14.17 8.35 -2.94
CA GLY A 62 13.20 7.54 -2.22
C GLY A 62 13.86 6.43 -1.41
N GLU A 63 14.93 5.82 -1.94
CA GLU A 63 15.74 4.86 -1.18
C GLU A 63 16.43 5.55 0.00
N LEU A 64 17.03 6.72 -0.23
CA LEU A 64 17.64 7.51 0.85
C LEU A 64 16.62 7.89 1.94
N PHE A 65 15.42 8.33 1.54
CA PHE A 65 14.33 8.63 2.49
C PHE A 65 13.99 7.41 3.35
N GLN A 66 13.83 6.24 2.74
CA GLN A 66 13.50 5.02 3.47
C GLN A 66 14.58 4.69 4.51
N CYS A 67 15.85 4.80 4.13
CA CYS A 67 16.96 4.59 5.07
C CYS A 67 16.97 5.62 6.22
N ILE A 68 16.65 6.88 5.93
CA ILE A 68 16.50 7.92 6.95
C ILE A 68 15.38 7.53 7.93
N ILE A 69 14.20 7.15 7.41
CA ILE A 69 13.08 6.69 8.25
C ILE A 69 13.48 5.50 9.11
N ASP A 70 14.19 4.51 8.56
CA ASP A 70 14.61 3.33 9.31
C ASP A 70 15.60 3.68 10.44
N VAL A 71 16.62 4.50 10.17
CA VAL A 71 17.58 4.94 11.20
C VAL A 71 16.90 5.72 12.31
N LEU A 72 16.04 6.68 11.94
CA LEU A 72 15.28 7.46 12.92
C LEU A 72 14.34 6.57 13.71
N SER A 73 13.70 5.62 13.03
CA SER A 73 12.74 4.74 13.65
C SER A 73 13.42 3.90 14.72
N ASN A 74 14.56 3.28 14.40
CA ASN A 74 15.33 2.47 15.34
C ASN A 74 15.88 3.29 16.50
N ALA A 75 16.27 4.54 16.25
CA ALA A 75 16.83 5.41 17.28
C ALA A 75 15.75 6.02 18.19
N LEU A 76 14.50 6.09 17.72
CA LEU A 76 13.32 6.62 18.43
C LEU A 76 12.31 5.54 18.79
N SER A 77 12.63 4.26 18.57
CA SER A 77 11.82 3.15 19.03
C SER A 77 11.69 3.26 20.54
N LYS A 78 10.46 3.21 21.04
CA LYS A 78 10.23 3.21 22.49
C LYS A 78 10.96 1.99 23.06
N GLN A 79 11.87 2.18 24.01
CA GLN A 79 12.23 1.08 24.91
C GLN A 79 10.93 0.67 25.62
N SER A 80 10.31 -0.38 25.07
CA SER A 80 9.15 -1.13 25.53
C SER A 80 8.56 -0.69 26.88
N SER A 81 7.49 0.10 26.88
CA SER A 81 6.48 0.12 27.97
C SER A 81 5.28 1.04 27.71
N ILE A 82 5.38 2.06 26.85
CA ILE A 82 4.36 3.14 26.77
C ILE A 82 3.68 3.26 25.38
N CYS A 83 3.66 2.21 24.54
CA CYS A 83 3.05 2.32 23.20
C CYS A 83 1.60 1.82 23.10
N SER A 84 1.02 1.29 24.17
CA SER A 84 -0.26 0.59 24.11
C SER A 84 -1.49 1.47 24.30
N THR A 85 -1.42 2.69 24.84
CA THR A 85 -2.66 3.40 25.24
C THR A 85 -3.23 4.36 24.19
N ASN A 86 -2.41 5.13 23.47
CA ASN A 86 -2.95 6.27 22.68
C ASN A 86 -3.30 5.95 21.22
N VAL A 87 -2.61 5.00 20.56
CA VAL A 87 -2.97 4.57 19.18
C VAL A 87 -4.28 3.77 19.18
N ILE A 88 -4.55 3.14 20.32
CA ILE A 88 -5.72 2.33 20.58
C ILE A 88 -7.01 3.19 20.64
N GLU A 89 -6.94 4.44 21.09
CA GLU A 89 -8.12 5.33 21.14
C GLU A 89 -8.63 5.81 19.77
N GLN A 90 -7.80 5.80 18.72
CA GLN A 90 -8.20 6.25 17.39
C GLN A 90 -8.93 5.19 16.55
N VAL A 91 -8.94 3.91 16.96
CA VAL A 91 -9.82 2.89 16.37
C VAL A 91 -11.22 3.04 16.98
N GLN A 92 -11.82 4.22 16.76
CA GLN A 92 -13.15 4.58 17.23
C GLN A 92 -14.20 3.79 16.46
N ASN A 93 -14.65 2.68 17.06
CA ASN A 93 -16.06 2.28 17.16
C ASN A 93 -16.27 0.82 17.61
N ARG A 94 -15.22 0.07 17.94
CA ARG A 94 -15.38 -1.30 18.46
C ARG A 94 -14.43 -1.56 19.62
N LYS A 95 -14.91 -2.29 20.64
CA LYS A 95 -14.23 -2.75 21.87
C LYS A 95 -12.98 -3.63 21.64
N LEU A 96 -12.24 -3.45 20.54
CA LEU A 96 -11.07 -4.23 20.13
C LEU A 96 -9.77 -3.77 20.82
N THR A 97 -9.84 -2.61 21.46
CA THR A 97 -8.75 -1.87 22.07
C THR A 97 -8.14 -2.52 23.32
N THR A 98 -8.87 -3.45 23.95
CA THR A 98 -8.46 -4.13 25.19
C THR A 98 -8.08 -5.60 24.98
N LEU A 99 -8.01 -6.06 23.73
CA LEU A 99 -7.73 -7.46 23.42
C LEU A 99 -6.23 -7.73 23.38
N SER A 100 -5.82 -8.89 23.90
CA SER A 100 -4.45 -9.38 23.71
C SER A 100 -4.15 -9.59 22.22
N LEU A 101 -2.87 -9.53 21.85
CA LEU A 101 -2.42 -9.76 20.47
C LEU A 101 -2.89 -11.13 19.94
N ASP A 102 -2.92 -12.15 20.79
CA ASP A 102 -3.40 -13.49 20.41
C ASP A 102 -4.90 -13.49 20.07
N HIS A 103 -5.72 -12.76 20.83
CA HIS A 103 -7.14 -12.60 20.54
C HIS A 103 -7.36 -11.83 19.23
N LEU A 104 -6.58 -10.78 18.97
CA LEU A 104 -6.64 -10.02 17.71
C LEU A 104 -6.28 -10.91 16.52
N ASN A 105 -5.22 -11.71 16.62
CA ASN A 105 -4.82 -12.65 15.57
C ASN A 105 -5.90 -13.70 15.30
N LYS A 106 -6.57 -14.20 16.34
CA LYS A 106 -7.69 -15.15 16.19
C LYS A 106 -8.85 -14.52 15.41
N ILE A 107 -9.28 -13.32 15.80
CA ILE A 107 -10.37 -12.60 15.10
C ILE A 107 -9.97 -12.30 13.66
N PHE A 108 -8.71 -11.94 13.41
CA PHE A 108 -8.19 -11.71 12.07
C PHE A 108 -8.31 -12.96 11.18
N VAL A 109 -7.85 -14.11 11.65
CA VAL A 109 -7.94 -15.38 10.89
C VAL A 109 -9.40 -15.75 10.59
N GLU A 110 -10.30 -15.60 11.57
CA GLU A 110 -11.73 -15.87 11.37
C GLU A 110 -12.35 -14.91 10.34
N THR A 111 -12.03 -13.62 10.42
CA THR A 111 -12.53 -12.59 9.49
C THR A 111 -11.99 -12.82 8.07
N GLU A 112 -10.70 -13.14 7.93
CA GLU A 112 -10.08 -13.44 6.64
C GLU A 112 -10.71 -14.68 5.99
N ALA A 113 -10.95 -15.75 6.76
CA ALA A 113 -11.60 -16.96 6.26
C ALA A 113 -13.06 -16.70 5.80
N GLN A 114 -13.78 -15.81 6.48
CA GLN A 114 -15.14 -15.43 6.07
C GLN A 114 -15.13 -14.62 4.78
N LEU A 115 -14.22 -13.64 4.66
CA LEU A 115 -14.08 -12.84 3.44
C LEU A 115 -13.71 -13.71 2.23
N TYR A 116 -12.79 -14.64 2.42
CA TYR A 116 -12.28 -15.49 1.35
C TYR A 116 -13.34 -16.39 0.73
N ASN A 117 -14.28 -16.90 1.54
CA ASN A 117 -15.25 -17.90 1.09
C ASN A 117 -16.59 -17.33 0.62
N LYS A 118 -16.89 -16.05 0.89
CA LYS A 118 -18.27 -15.53 0.78
C LYS A 118 -18.45 -14.30 -0.09
N ILE A 119 -17.38 -13.62 -0.51
CA ILE A 119 -17.54 -12.34 -1.22
C ILE A 119 -17.58 -12.54 -2.72
N THR A 120 -18.75 -12.25 -3.26
CA THR A 120 -18.96 -11.99 -4.69
C THR A 120 -19.30 -10.52 -4.89
N LEU A 121 -19.07 -10.03 -6.10
CA LEU A 121 -19.37 -8.66 -6.48
C LEU A 121 -20.84 -8.27 -6.25
N ASP A 122 -21.76 -9.21 -6.45
CA ASP A 122 -23.21 -8.97 -6.30
C ASP A 122 -23.65 -8.80 -4.84
N ASN A 123 -22.82 -9.19 -3.87
CA ASN A 123 -23.13 -9.16 -2.43
C ASN A 123 -22.25 -8.18 -1.65
N LEU A 124 -21.54 -7.29 -2.34
CA LEU A 124 -20.52 -6.43 -1.75
C LEU A 124 -21.11 -5.51 -0.66
N ASP A 125 -22.27 -4.92 -0.90
CA ASP A 125 -22.92 -3.98 0.03
C ASP A 125 -23.29 -4.66 1.35
N ALA A 126 -23.88 -5.86 1.28
CA ALA A 126 -24.25 -6.64 2.46
C ALA A 126 -23.04 -7.16 3.24
N GLN A 127 -21.87 -7.27 2.60
CA GLN A 127 -20.62 -7.73 3.22
C GLN A 127 -19.66 -6.58 3.57
N SER A 128 -20.06 -5.32 3.34
CA SER A 128 -19.23 -4.12 3.60
C SER A 128 -18.71 -4.05 5.03
N SER A 129 -19.52 -4.47 6.02
CA SER A 129 -19.15 -4.52 7.44
C SER A 129 -17.96 -5.44 7.73
N TYR A 130 -17.85 -6.59 7.04
CA TYR A 130 -16.73 -7.51 7.15
C TYR A 130 -15.48 -6.96 6.48
N ILE A 131 -15.64 -6.27 5.35
CA ILE A 131 -14.54 -5.62 4.62
C ILE A 131 -13.90 -4.54 5.50
N ILE A 132 -14.72 -3.66 6.08
CA ILE A 132 -14.26 -2.62 7.01
C ILE A 132 -13.54 -3.28 8.20
N GLN A 133 -14.15 -4.30 8.82
CA GLN A 133 -13.54 -4.99 9.95
C GLN A 133 -12.16 -5.59 9.62
N TYR A 134 -12.00 -6.19 8.45
CA TYR A 134 -10.72 -6.72 8.00
C TYR A 134 -9.68 -5.62 7.79
N ILE A 135 -10.06 -4.49 7.19
CA ILE A 135 -9.18 -3.34 6.98
C ILE A 135 -8.71 -2.79 8.34
N ASP A 136 -9.64 -2.58 9.28
CA ASP A 136 -9.33 -2.08 10.61
C ASP A 136 -8.44 -3.05 11.41
N LEU A 137 -8.72 -4.36 11.35
CA LEU A 137 -7.91 -5.39 12.02
C LEU A 137 -6.50 -5.47 11.45
N THR A 138 -6.36 -5.46 10.11
CA THR A 138 -5.03 -5.46 9.48
C THR A 138 -4.24 -4.21 9.82
N TRP A 139 -4.91 -3.06 9.94
CA TRP A 139 -4.28 -1.82 10.36
C TRP A 139 -3.84 -1.84 11.81
N LEU A 140 -4.70 -2.32 12.71
CA LEU A 140 -4.40 -2.46 14.13
C LEU A 140 -3.22 -3.42 14.36
N LEU A 141 -3.23 -4.59 13.71
CA LEU A 141 -2.13 -5.55 13.79
C LEU A 141 -0.81 -4.95 13.27
N HIS A 142 -0.85 -4.19 12.18
CA HIS A 142 0.32 -3.46 11.68
C HIS A 142 0.81 -2.43 12.71
N HIS A 143 -0.09 -1.62 13.29
CA HIS A 143 0.27 -0.62 14.28
C HIS A 143 0.87 -1.19 15.55
N VAL A 144 0.36 -2.32 16.04
CA VAL A 144 0.93 -3.02 17.21
C VAL A 144 2.37 -3.47 16.92
N GLN A 145 2.68 -3.81 15.66
CA GLN A 145 4.04 -4.14 15.22
C GLN A 145 4.93 -2.91 15.02
N LEU A 146 4.36 -1.70 14.92
CA LEU A 146 5.13 -0.46 14.81
C LEU A 146 5.60 0.01 16.19
N ASP A 147 6.87 -0.28 16.48
CA ASP A 147 7.58 0.10 17.70
C ASP A 147 8.06 1.56 17.72
N SER A 148 7.81 2.31 16.64
CA SER A 148 8.38 3.64 16.44
C SER A 148 7.35 4.68 16.01
N ILE A 149 7.37 5.83 16.67
CA ILE A 149 6.54 7.00 16.35
C ILE A 149 6.81 7.53 14.95
N ILE A 150 8.04 7.39 14.45
CA ILE A 150 8.40 7.80 13.10
C ILE A 150 7.65 6.94 12.09
N LYS A 151 7.71 5.60 12.23
CA LYS A 151 6.94 4.71 11.35
C LYS A 151 5.46 5.02 11.44
N GLN A 152 4.90 5.22 12.63
CA GLN A 152 3.48 5.55 12.80
C GLN A 152 3.09 6.87 12.10
N THR A 153 3.97 7.88 12.13
CA THR A 153 3.70 9.19 11.51
C THR A 153 3.61 9.12 9.99
N PHE A 154 4.48 8.34 9.36
CA PHE A 154 4.56 8.23 7.90
C PHE A 154 3.79 7.05 7.32
N SER A 155 3.33 6.11 8.15
CA SER A 155 2.65 4.91 7.68
C SER A 155 1.21 5.20 7.30
N GLY A 156 0.85 4.82 6.08
CA GLY A 156 -0.52 4.68 5.60
C GLY A 156 -0.83 3.24 5.20
N GLN A 157 -2.06 3.01 4.75
CA GLN A 157 -2.53 1.71 4.26
C GLN A 157 -3.23 1.86 2.91
N MET A 158 -2.88 1.00 1.96
CA MET A 158 -3.59 0.79 0.72
C MET A 158 -4.47 -0.46 0.80
N LEU A 159 -5.60 -0.41 0.11
CA LEU A 159 -6.47 -1.55 -0.15
C LEU A 159 -6.40 -1.92 -1.63
N HIS A 160 -6.06 -3.17 -1.91
CA HIS A 160 -6.12 -3.76 -3.24
C HIS A 160 -7.34 -4.67 -3.32
N ALA A 161 -8.26 -4.37 -4.24
CA ALA A 161 -9.41 -5.20 -4.55
C ALA A 161 -9.16 -5.94 -5.87
N TYR A 162 -9.38 -7.25 -5.88
CA TYR A 162 -9.23 -8.13 -7.04
C TYR A 162 -10.56 -8.82 -7.33
N CYS A 163 -11.12 -8.61 -8.51
CA CYS A 163 -12.35 -9.26 -8.95
C CYS A 163 -12.05 -10.23 -10.08
N CYS A 164 -12.42 -11.50 -9.89
CA CYS A 164 -12.34 -12.49 -10.96
C CYS A 164 -13.43 -12.23 -11.99
N ASN A 165 -13.07 -12.14 -13.28
CA ASN A 165 -14.08 -11.96 -14.33
C ASN A 165 -14.90 -13.22 -14.64
N ASN A 166 -14.42 -14.41 -14.24
CA ASN A 166 -15.11 -15.67 -14.56
C ASN A 166 -16.21 -16.01 -13.55
N CYS A 167 -15.98 -15.75 -12.25
CA CYS A 167 -16.88 -16.15 -11.17
C CYS A 167 -17.29 -14.99 -10.25
N SER A 168 -16.90 -13.75 -10.59
CA SER A 168 -17.20 -12.54 -9.82
C SER A 168 -16.73 -12.55 -8.36
N HIS A 169 -15.86 -13.50 -7.97
CA HIS A 169 -15.27 -13.52 -6.63
C HIS A 169 -14.36 -12.32 -6.42
N VAL A 170 -14.50 -11.68 -5.27
CA VAL A 170 -13.70 -10.52 -4.88
C VAL A 170 -12.76 -10.91 -3.76
N ARG A 171 -11.49 -10.55 -3.91
CA ARG A 171 -10.46 -10.71 -2.89
C ARG A 171 -9.88 -9.36 -2.53
N PHE A 172 -9.66 -9.14 -1.25
CA PHE A 172 -8.99 -7.96 -0.73
C PHE A 172 -7.58 -8.29 -0.25
N ARG A 173 -6.68 -7.32 -0.38
CA ARG A 173 -5.36 -7.35 0.25
C ARG A 173 -5.02 -5.94 0.72
N THR A 174 -4.61 -5.81 1.97
CA THR A 174 -4.07 -4.54 2.46
C THR A 174 -2.55 -4.52 2.36
N GLN A 175 -1.99 -3.33 2.21
CA GLN A 175 -0.55 -3.10 2.16
C GLN A 175 -0.23 -1.78 2.86
N SER A 176 0.67 -1.81 3.84
CA SER A 176 1.18 -0.57 4.43
C SER A 176 2.19 0.10 3.51
N PHE A 177 2.29 1.42 3.60
CA PHE A 177 3.29 2.21 2.88
C PHE A 177 3.77 3.37 3.75
N GLN A 178 5.01 3.81 3.53
CA GLN A 178 5.54 5.04 4.12
C GLN A 178 5.72 6.16 3.08
N ILE A 179 5.86 5.76 1.82
CA ILE A 179 5.93 6.66 0.67
C ILE A 179 4.92 6.17 -0.35
N LEU A 180 3.99 7.05 -0.73
CA LEU A 180 3.07 6.80 -1.83
C LEU A 180 3.80 7.01 -3.16
N THR A 181 4.20 5.92 -3.81
CA THR A 181 4.88 5.99 -5.10
C THR A 181 3.87 5.97 -6.24
N LEU A 182 3.81 7.04 -7.02
CA LEU A 182 2.83 7.22 -8.08
C LEU A 182 3.48 7.17 -9.47
N PRO A 183 2.93 6.39 -10.43
CA PRO A 183 3.39 6.41 -11.80
C PRO A 183 3.09 7.76 -12.45
N VAL A 184 4.05 8.31 -13.18
CA VAL A 184 3.87 9.53 -13.97
C VAL A 184 3.70 9.14 -15.42
N ASN A 185 2.66 9.65 -16.09
CA ASN A 185 2.55 9.57 -17.55
C ASN A 185 2.87 10.92 -18.20
N THR A 186 3.14 10.91 -19.50
CA THR A 186 3.40 12.13 -20.29
C THR A 186 2.19 13.06 -20.36
N ARG A 187 0.98 12.53 -20.15
CA ARG A 187 -0.28 13.27 -20.17
C ARG A 187 -0.69 13.85 -18.82
N ASP A 188 0.01 13.49 -17.75
CA ASP A 188 -0.37 13.88 -16.40
C ASP A 188 0.34 15.17 -16.02
N THR A 189 -0.40 16.28 -16.09
CA THR A 189 0.14 17.63 -15.89
C THR A 189 -0.09 18.18 -14.48
N THR A 190 -0.91 17.53 -13.66
CA THR A 190 -1.20 17.93 -12.26
C THR A 190 -1.07 16.75 -11.30
N LEU A 191 -0.79 17.05 -10.03
CA LEU A 191 -0.65 16.03 -9.00
C LEU A 191 -1.95 15.26 -8.76
N GLU A 192 -3.10 15.94 -8.75
CA GLU A 192 -4.42 15.33 -8.54
C GLU A 192 -4.75 14.34 -9.65
N ARG A 193 -4.39 14.65 -10.89
CA ARG A 193 -4.56 13.74 -12.02
C ARG A 193 -3.72 12.49 -11.86
N ILE A 194 -2.47 12.62 -11.41
CA ILE A 194 -1.58 11.48 -11.12
C ILE A 194 -2.17 10.61 -10.01
N ILE A 195 -2.63 11.22 -8.92
CA ILE A 195 -3.24 10.53 -7.78
C ILE A 195 -4.51 9.80 -8.20
N SER A 196 -5.34 10.41 -9.06
CA SER A 196 -6.57 9.78 -9.57
C SER A 196 -6.31 8.48 -10.35
N GLN A 197 -5.10 8.27 -10.87
CA GLN A 197 -4.75 7.01 -11.54
C GLN A 197 -4.68 5.83 -10.56
N LEU A 198 -4.49 6.08 -9.25
CA LEU A 198 -4.40 5.01 -8.24
C LEU A 198 -5.66 4.14 -8.21
N THR A 199 -6.84 4.77 -8.37
CA THR A 199 -8.14 4.09 -8.35
C THR A 199 -8.59 3.60 -9.70
N LYS A 200 -7.74 3.66 -10.73
CA LYS A 200 -8.06 3.10 -12.04
C LYS A 200 -8.16 1.58 -11.95
N ILE A 201 -9.18 1.04 -12.62
CA ILE A 201 -9.31 -0.42 -12.77
C ILE A 201 -8.30 -0.88 -13.81
N GLU A 202 -7.46 -1.83 -13.41
CA GLU A 202 -6.48 -2.50 -14.26
C GLU A 202 -6.88 -3.95 -14.51
N MET A 203 -6.45 -4.49 -15.64
CA MET A 203 -6.57 -5.92 -15.94
C MET A 203 -5.22 -6.58 -15.67
N THR A 204 -5.20 -7.66 -14.90
CA THR A 204 -3.98 -8.41 -14.60
C THR A 204 -4.19 -9.91 -14.81
N ASP A 205 -3.19 -10.54 -15.41
CA ASP A 205 -3.11 -11.99 -15.61
C ASP A 205 -2.14 -12.64 -14.61
N SER A 206 -1.46 -11.84 -13.78
CA SER A 206 -0.43 -12.34 -12.84
C SER A 206 -1.01 -12.96 -11.57
N ILE A 207 -2.34 -12.91 -11.39
CA ILE A 207 -3.04 -13.39 -10.20
C ILE A 207 -4.09 -14.38 -10.67
N SER A 208 -4.08 -15.58 -10.11
CA SER A 208 -5.12 -16.58 -10.36
C SER A 208 -6.25 -16.47 -9.34
N CYS A 209 -7.48 -16.68 -9.80
CA CYS A 209 -8.62 -16.82 -8.90
C CYS A 209 -8.55 -18.19 -8.24
N THR A 210 -8.24 -18.21 -6.94
CA THR A 210 -8.13 -19.44 -6.15
C THR A 210 -9.42 -20.24 -6.11
N TYR A 211 -10.58 -19.56 -6.10
CA TYR A 211 -11.90 -20.21 -6.16
C TYR A 211 -12.11 -20.96 -7.49
N CYS A 212 -11.79 -20.33 -8.62
CA CYS A 212 -11.84 -21.01 -9.92
C CYS A 212 -10.86 -22.17 -10.00
N SER A 213 -9.65 -22.00 -9.44
CA SER A 213 -8.65 -23.05 -9.41
C SER A 213 -9.09 -24.25 -8.56
N SER A 214 -9.76 -24.03 -7.42
CA SER A 214 -10.27 -25.12 -6.57
C SER A 214 -11.51 -25.79 -7.15
N GLN A 215 -12.26 -25.11 -8.02
CA GLN A 215 -13.44 -25.66 -8.68
C GLN A 215 -13.14 -26.40 -9.97
N SER A 216 -11.90 -26.35 -10.49
CA SER A 216 -11.53 -27.14 -11.66
C SER A 216 -11.65 -28.63 -11.29
N PRO A 217 -12.69 -29.34 -11.77
CA PRO A 217 -12.81 -30.74 -11.48
C PRO A 217 -11.65 -31.44 -12.21
N ASN A 218 -11.01 -32.41 -11.55
CA ASN A 218 -10.28 -33.43 -12.28
C ASN A 218 -11.19 -33.92 -13.41
N ASN A 219 -10.67 -33.95 -14.63
CA ASN A 219 -11.34 -34.50 -15.80
C ASN A 219 -11.96 -35.87 -15.49
N TYR A 220 -13.25 -35.87 -15.16
CA TYR A 220 -14.14 -36.99 -15.36
C TYR A 220 -15.38 -36.40 -16.07
N GLU A 221 -15.47 -36.74 -17.35
CA GLU A 221 -16.64 -36.69 -18.24
C GLU A 221 -17.48 -35.41 -18.23
N ARG A 222 -17.21 -34.53 -19.20
CA ARG A 222 -18.01 -33.34 -19.47
C ARG A 222 -19.05 -33.66 -20.55
N GLU A 223 -20.29 -33.89 -20.15
CA GLU A 223 -21.45 -33.67 -21.03
C GLU A 223 -21.79 -32.18 -21.04
N SER A 224 -21.91 -31.64 -22.25
CA SER A 224 -22.04 -30.21 -22.52
C SER A 224 -23.49 -29.75 -22.38
N LYS A 225 -23.81 -28.91 -21.41
CA LYS A 225 -24.97 -28.00 -21.51
C LYS A 225 -24.52 -26.57 -21.32
N SER A 226 -24.51 -25.85 -22.44
CA SER A 226 -24.23 -24.43 -22.56
C SER A 226 -25.47 -23.65 -22.15
N THR A 227 -25.38 -22.86 -21.08
CA THR A 227 -26.30 -21.76 -20.80
C THR A 227 -25.54 -20.44 -20.87
N LYS A 228 -25.90 -19.65 -21.88
CA LYS A 228 -25.42 -18.29 -22.09
C LYS A 228 -26.02 -17.38 -21.02
N HIS A 229 -25.20 -16.80 -20.16
CA HIS A 229 -25.57 -15.59 -19.40
C HIS A 229 -24.77 -14.41 -19.91
N GLY A 230 -25.43 -13.59 -20.73
CA GLY A 230 -24.98 -12.27 -21.12
C GLY A 230 -25.49 -11.20 -20.16
N THR A 231 -24.70 -10.11 -20.09
CA THR A 231 -25.06 -8.74 -19.65
C THR A 231 -25.43 -8.52 -18.17
N LEU A 232 -24.42 -8.20 -17.35
CA LEU A 232 -24.59 -7.49 -16.06
C LEU A 232 -23.36 -6.64 -15.69
N LEU A 233 -22.78 -5.93 -16.67
CA LEU A 233 -21.63 -5.02 -16.48
C LEU A 233 -21.97 -3.53 -16.62
N THR A 234 -23.25 -3.15 -16.54
CA THR A 234 -23.67 -1.74 -16.63
C THR A 234 -23.79 -1.06 -15.26
N LYS A 235 -23.89 -1.80 -14.15
CA LYS A 235 -24.06 -1.21 -12.80
C LYS A 235 -22.81 -0.62 -12.17
N ILE A 236 -21.62 -0.95 -12.66
CA ILE A 236 -20.34 -0.37 -12.19
C ILE A 236 -19.89 0.79 -13.10
N ALA A 237 -20.35 0.83 -14.35
CA ALA A 237 -20.05 1.91 -15.28
C ALA A 237 -21.03 3.09 -15.17
N SER A 238 -22.24 2.91 -14.60
CA SER A 238 -23.28 3.94 -14.57
C SER A 238 -23.14 4.98 -13.45
N THR A 239 -22.22 4.80 -12.49
CA THR A 239 -21.87 5.84 -11.50
C THR A 239 -20.67 6.68 -11.91
N LEU A 240 -19.96 6.32 -12.99
CA LEU A 240 -18.81 7.07 -13.50
C LEU A 240 -18.70 6.90 -15.02
N SER A 241 -19.07 7.90 -15.82
CA SER A 241 -18.65 8.05 -17.23
C SER A 241 -18.96 9.45 -17.77
N PRO A 242 -18.29 9.93 -18.85
CA PRO A 242 -17.32 9.22 -19.72
C PRO A 242 -15.98 9.96 -19.95
N MET A 243 -14.89 9.25 -20.25
CA MET A 243 -14.02 9.56 -21.40
C MET A 243 -12.92 8.50 -21.67
N VAL A 244 -13.09 7.88 -22.84
CA VAL A 244 -12.13 7.43 -23.86
C VAL A 244 -11.22 6.20 -23.62
N THR A 245 -11.35 5.36 -24.64
CA THR A 245 -10.73 4.12 -25.09
C THR A 245 -9.20 4.09 -25.26
N THR A 246 -8.67 2.89 -25.02
CA THR A 246 -7.52 2.21 -25.66
C THR A 246 -6.15 2.89 -25.69
N SER A 247 -5.23 2.35 -24.88
CA SER A 247 -3.95 1.84 -25.37
C SER A 247 -3.36 0.86 -24.35
N SER A 248 -3.10 -0.37 -24.77
CA SER A 248 -2.29 -1.36 -24.08
C SER A 248 -0.88 -0.82 -23.86
N GLN A 249 -0.47 -0.68 -22.61
CA GLN A 249 0.94 -0.50 -22.24
C GLN A 249 1.28 -1.46 -21.12
N SER A 250 2.33 -2.23 -21.37
CA SER A 250 2.95 -3.25 -20.55
C SER A 250 3.31 -2.72 -19.16
N SER A 251 2.60 -3.22 -18.15
CA SER A 251 2.86 -2.96 -16.73
C SER A 251 4.13 -3.66 -16.28
N SER A 252 5.15 -2.89 -15.96
CA SER A 252 6.31 -3.37 -15.21
C SER A 252 5.95 -3.47 -13.74
N GLN A 253 5.61 -4.68 -13.30
CA GLN A 253 5.47 -5.03 -11.89
C GLN A 253 6.82 -4.87 -11.20
N ILE A 254 6.91 -3.94 -10.25
CA ILE A 254 8.03 -3.86 -9.31
C ILE A 254 7.48 -4.31 -7.96
N LEU A 255 7.81 -5.55 -7.61
CA LEU A 255 7.70 -6.06 -6.25
C LEU A 255 8.69 -5.27 -5.39
N SER A 256 8.20 -4.32 -4.60
CA SER A 256 8.94 -3.78 -3.47
C SER A 256 8.86 -4.79 -2.34
N SER A 257 9.87 -5.66 -2.24
CA SER A 257 10.03 -6.61 -1.14
C SER A 257 10.58 -5.91 0.09
N THR A 258 9.71 -5.34 0.92
CA THR A 258 9.98 -5.19 2.35
C THR A 258 9.47 -6.44 3.04
N SER A 259 10.41 -7.31 3.42
CA SER A 259 10.16 -8.54 4.16
C SER A 259 9.62 -8.22 5.55
N ILE A 260 8.32 -8.44 5.75
CA ILE A 260 7.73 -8.66 7.08
C ILE A 260 8.17 -10.06 7.54
N PRO A 261 8.48 -10.29 8.84
CA PRO A 261 8.87 -11.60 9.34
C PRO A 261 7.80 -12.65 8.99
N ARG A 262 8.20 -13.68 8.24
CA ARG A 262 7.42 -14.91 8.06
C ARG A 262 7.26 -15.57 9.44
N MET A 263 6.11 -15.37 10.08
CA MET A 263 5.64 -16.26 11.13
C MET A 263 5.44 -17.65 10.51
N TYR A 264 6.05 -18.65 11.14
CA TYR A 264 6.11 -20.04 10.69
C TYR A 264 4.73 -20.62 10.39
N TYR A 265 4.46 -20.92 9.12
CA TYR A 265 3.41 -21.86 8.75
C TYR A 265 4.03 -23.20 8.35
N ARG A 266 3.83 -24.16 9.25
CA ARG A 266 3.70 -25.61 9.09
C ARG A 266 4.04 -26.17 7.70
N ASN A 267 5.15 -26.93 7.65
CA ASN A 267 5.52 -27.82 6.55
C ASN A 267 4.35 -28.74 6.15
N MET A 268 3.86 -28.58 4.94
CA MET A 268 3.09 -29.59 4.21
C MET A 268 4.02 -30.23 3.19
N SER A 269 4.06 -31.56 3.22
CA SER A 269 4.93 -32.47 2.52
C SER A 269 5.03 -32.20 1.01
N THR A 270 6.23 -32.32 0.47
CA THR A 270 6.54 -32.38 -0.97
C THR A 270 5.85 -33.58 -1.64
N PRO A 271 5.07 -33.40 -2.72
CA PRO A 271 4.83 -34.47 -3.67
C PRO A 271 5.89 -34.43 -4.77
N THR A 272 6.35 -35.63 -5.11
CA THR A 272 7.34 -36.01 -6.10
C THR A 272 7.05 -35.42 -7.48
N THR A 273 8.12 -35.00 -8.17
CA THR A 273 8.15 -34.47 -9.53
C THR A 273 7.56 -35.46 -10.54
N ILE A 274 6.35 -35.19 -11.02
CA ILE A 274 5.83 -35.72 -12.28
C ILE A 274 5.69 -34.53 -13.22
N ILE A 275 6.32 -34.62 -14.38
CA ILE A 275 6.28 -33.62 -15.45
C ILE A 275 4.81 -33.35 -15.81
N PRO A 276 4.24 -32.16 -15.57
CA PRO A 276 2.88 -31.89 -15.96
C PRO A 276 2.85 -31.56 -17.46
N SER A 277 2.07 -32.35 -18.18
CA SER A 277 1.55 -32.00 -19.49
C SER A 277 0.91 -30.60 -19.44
N ILE A 278 1.20 -29.80 -20.47
CA ILE A 278 0.73 -28.42 -20.63
C ILE A 278 -0.80 -28.45 -20.74
N THR A 279 -1.48 -28.39 -19.60
CA THR A 279 -2.90 -28.11 -19.56
C THR A 279 -3.05 -26.61 -19.71
N ASN A 280 -3.81 -26.19 -20.72
CA ASN A 280 -4.23 -24.80 -20.89
C ASN A 280 -5.05 -24.39 -19.66
N HIS A 281 -4.36 -23.94 -18.61
CA HIS A 281 -5.01 -23.30 -17.48
C HIS A 281 -5.65 -22.03 -18.03
N ASN A 282 -6.98 -22.02 -18.07
CA ASN A 282 -7.76 -20.83 -18.37
C ASN A 282 -7.45 -19.78 -17.30
N HIS A 283 -6.42 -18.97 -17.53
CA HIS A 283 -6.09 -17.85 -16.67
C HIS A 283 -7.27 -16.88 -16.72
N SER A 284 -8.09 -16.91 -15.67
CA SER A 284 -9.18 -15.97 -15.49
C SER A 284 -8.60 -14.56 -15.43
N ARG A 285 -8.95 -13.70 -16.37
CA ARG A 285 -8.52 -12.29 -16.31
C ARG A 285 -9.05 -11.67 -15.02
N ILE A 286 -8.19 -11.08 -14.21
CA ILE A 286 -8.57 -10.43 -12.95
C ILE A 286 -8.63 -8.92 -13.17
N LYS A 287 -9.70 -8.28 -12.69
CA LYS A 287 -9.75 -6.82 -12.51
C LYS A 287 -9.11 -6.47 -11.18
N SER A 288 -8.19 -5.53 -11.15
CA SER A 288 -7.59 -5.01 -9.92
C SER A 288 -7.83 -3.52 -9.78
N GLN A 289 -8.06 -3.06 -8.55
CA GLN A 289 -8.20 -1.64 -8.22
C GLN A 289 -7.51 -1.36 -6.89
N THR A 290 -6.78 -0.24 -6.80
CA THR A 290 -6.07 0.17 -5.59
C THR A 290 -6.75 1.42 -5.00
N MET A 291 -6.88 1.47 -3.68
CA MET A 291 -7.49 2.58 -2.95
C MET A 291 -6.68 2.89 -1.69
N LEU A 292 -6.90 4.05 -1.10
CA LEU A 292 -6.39 4.36 0.24
C LEU A 292 -7.38 3.89 1.31
N ALA A 293 -6.83 3.35 2.39
CA ALA A 293 -7.58 2.79 3.51
C ALA A 293 -7.30 3.51 4.83
N ASN A 294 -6.04 3.81 5.10
CA ASN A 294 -5.65 4.64 6.24
C ASN A 294 -4.62 5.66 5.78
N PHE A 295 -4.80 6.90 6.25
CA PHE A 295 -4.00 8.05 5.86
C PHE A 295 -2.89 8.28 6.90
N PRO A 296 -1.62 8.47 6.47
CA PRO A 296 -0.56 8.83 7.40
C PRO A 296 -0.76 10.26 7.92
N ASN A 297 -0.20 10.58 9.09
CA ASN A 297 -0.17 11.97 9.57
C ASN A 297 0.65 12.86 8.63
N ILE A 298 1.74 12.33 8.08
CA ILE A 298 2.51 12.96 7.02
C ILE A 298 2.54 12.07 5.80
N LEU A 299 1.97 12.56 4.71
CA LEU A 299 2.01 11.89 3.43
C LEU A 299 3.24 12.31 2.62
N CYS A 300 4.12 11.35 2.35
CA CYS A 300 5.20 11.52 1.39
C CYS A 300 4.81 10.93 0.03
N ILE A 301 4.88 11.75 -1.02
CA ILE A 301 4.56 11.33 -2.40
C ILE A 301 5.84 11.27 -3.22
N LYS A 302 6.14 10.10 -3.79
CA LYS A 302 7.23 9.91 -4.75
C LYS A 302 6.66 9.77 -6.16
N LEU A 303 7.04 10.69 -7.04
CA LEU A 303 6.67 10.62 -8.45
C LEU A 303 7.68 9.75 -9.21
N LYS A 304 7.23 8.60 -9.73
CA LYS A 304 8.06 7.65 -10.46
C LYS A 304 8.37 8.18 -11.86
N ARG A 305 9.42 8.99 -11.95
CA ARG A 305 9.90 9.59 -13.21
C ARG A 305 10.93 8.75 -13.95
N PHE A 306 11.59 7.81 -13.27
CA PHE A 306 12.57 6.93 -13.88
C PHE A 306 11.91 5.60 -14.26
N SER A 307 12.18 5.14 -15.48
CA SER A 307 11.83 3.80 -15.92
C SER A 307 13.05 3.15 -16.57
N SER A 308 13.17 1.83 -16.41
CA SER A 308 14.24 1.05 -17.02
C SER A 308 13.60 0.08 -18.00
N ASP A 309 14.00 0.16 -19.26
CA ASP A 309 13.66 -0.86 -20.24
C ASP A 309 14.60 -2.06 -20.02
N ARG A 310 14.01 -3.21 -19.68
CA ARG A 310 14.76 -4.43 -19.41
C ARG A 310 15.51 -4.94 -20.63
N LEU A 311 14.98 -4.71 -21.84
CA LEU A 311 15.58 -5.19 -23.07
C LEU A 311 16.76 -4.32 -23.49
N SER A 312 16.58 -2.99 -23.44
CA SER A 312 17.62 -2.06 -23.89
C SER A 312 18.62 -1.68 -22.78
N GLN A 313 18.36 -2.05 -21.52
CA GLN A 313 19.08 -1.60 -20.32
C GLN A 313 19.18 -0.07 -20.18
N ASN A 314 18.37 0.69 -20.92
CA ASN A 314 18.41 2.14 -20.89
C ASN A 314 17.48 2.66 -19.80
N ILE A 315 17.99 3.62 -19.03
CA ILE A 315 17.21 4.35 -18.04
C ILE A 315 16.66 5.60 -18.70
N THR A 316 15.34 5.73 -18.74
CA THR A 316 14.66 6.93 -19.24
C THR A 316 14.10 7.73 -18.08
N LYS A 317 14.25 9.06 -18.16
CA LYS A 317 13.68 10.01 -17.19
C LYS A 317 12.57 10.82 -17.84
N LEU A 318 11.36 10.69 -17.31
CA LEU A 318 10.21 11.50 -17.70
C LEU A 318 10.39 12.95 -17.23
N LYS A 319 10.45 13.86 -18.20
CA LYS A 319 10.61 15.31 -18.00
C LYS A 319 9.29 16.08 -17.96
N THR A 320 8.14 15.39 -17.94
CA THR A 320 6.81 16.00 -17.88
C THR A 320 6.75 17.05 -16.77
N ASN A 321 6.32 18.26 -17.11
CA ASN A 321 6.08 19.29 -16.11
C ASN A 321 4.81 18.94 -15.32
N ILE A 322 4.92 18.89 -13.99
CA ILE A 322 3.80 18.53 -13.11
C ILE A 322 3.59 19.74 -12.21
N LEU A 323 2.42 20.37 -12.35
CA LEU A 323 2.04 21.49 -11.52
C LEU A 323 1.78 21.00 -10.09
N ILE A 324 2.55 21.54 -9.14
CA ILE A 324 2.37 21.35 -7.70
C ILE A 324 2.28 22.76 -7.13
N GLU A 325 1.10 23.13 -6.65
CA GLU A 325 0.84 24.45 -6.06
C GLU A 325 1.16 24.37 -4.56
N PRO A 326 2.19 25.07 -4.06
CA PRO A 326 2.49 25.10 -2.63
C PRO A 326 1.28 25.63 -1.85
N GLN A 327 1.08 25.13 -0.63
CA GLN A 327 -0.02 25.50 0.27
C GLN A 327 -1.43 25.11 -0.20
N LYS A 328 -1.59 24.60 -1.43
CA LYS A 328 -2.87 24.03 -1.87
C LYS A 328 -3.23 22.85 -0.98
N ILE A 329 -4.51 22.77 -0.64
CA ILE A 329 -5.06 21.62 0.08
C ILE A 329 -5.29 20.50 -0.95
N LEU A 330 -4.54 19.43 -0.81
CA LEU A 330 -4.75 18.18 -1.51
C LEU A 330 -5.79 17.35 -0.75
N ASP A 331 -6.94 17.09 -1.38
CA ASP A 331 -8.01 16.27 -0.83
C ASP A 331 -7.99 14.87 -1.45
N LEU A 332 -7.83 13.85 -0.59
CA LEU A 332 -7.75 12.43 -0.98
C LEU A 332 -9.01 11.62 -0.64
N SER A 333 -10.07 12.27 -0.16
CA SER A 333 -11.33 11.60 0.20
C SER A 333 -11.93 10.78 -0.95
N ASN A 334 -11.80 11.27 -2.19
CA ASN A 334 -12.33 10.62 -3.39
C ASN A 334 -11.62 9.30 -3.76
N ILE A 335 -10.41 9.07 -3.23
CA ILE A 335 -9.65 7.83 -3.49
C ILE A 335 -9.66 6.86 -2.30
N HIS A 336 -10.45 7.18 -1.28
CA HIS A 336 -10.62 6.33 -0.11
C HIS A 336 -11.59 5.18 -0.38
N TYR A 337 -11.34 4.01 0.22
CA TYR A 337 -12.14 2.81 -0.01
C TYR A 337 -13.62 2.95 0.39
N THR A 338 -13.95 3.81 1.36
CA THR A 338 -15.34 4.04 1.77
C THR A 338 -16.15 4.69 0.66
N THR A 339 -15.53 5.60 -0.10
CA THR A 339 -16.15 6.23 -1.27
C THR A 339 -16.46 5.18 -2.33
N TRP A 340 -15.55 4.22 -2.53
CA TRP A 340 -15.77 3.09 -3.43
C TRP A 340 -16.88 2.14 -2.97
N LEU A 341 -16.99 1.89 -1.65
CA LEU A 341 -18.10 1.13 -1.05
C LEU A 341 -19.42 1.90 -0.98
N GLY A 342 -19.48 3.15 -1.45
CA GLY A 342 -20.68 4.00 -1.33
C GLY A 342 -21.04 4.39 0.11
N LEU A 343 -20.08 4.30 1.03
CA LEU A 343 -20.28 4.62 2.45
C LEU A 343 -20.06 6.12 2.67
N THR A 344 -21.12 6.81 3.10
CA THR A 344 -21.07 8.23 3.47
C THR A 344 -20.51 8.38 4.89
N ASN A 345 -19.20 8.25 5.06
CA ASN A 345 -18.58 8.32 6.38
C ASN A 345 -17.89 9.69 6.57
N PHE A 346 -18.60 10.62 7.24
CA PHE A 346 -18.18 12.01 7.41
C PHE A 346 -16.93 12.20 8.29
N SER A 347 -16.60 11.23 9.14
CA SER A 347 -15.44 11.33 10.06
C SER A 347 -14.08 11.29 9.37
N LEU A 348 -14.01 10.83 8.11
CA LEU A 348 -12.76 10.71 7.32
C LEU A 348 -12.37 11.99 6.57
N ILE A 349 -13.24 13.00 6.56
CA ILE A 349 -13.03 14.23 5.76
C ILE A 349 -11.81 15.01 6.26
N ASN A 350 -11.52 14.99 7.56
CA ASN A 350 -10.41 15.75 8.13
C ASN A 350 -9.05 15.04 8.00
N SER A 351 -9.03 13.70 8.01
CA SER A 351 -7.79 12.92 7.93
C SER A 351 -7.28 12.70 6.50
N SER A 352 -8.09 13.03 5.49
CA SER A 352 -7.75 12.85 4.07
C SER A 352 -7.26 14.11 3.36
N ARG A 353 -7.14 15.24 4.07
CA ARG A 353 -6.74 16.54 3.52
C ARG A 353 -5.34 16.92 3.97
N TYR A 354 -4.47 17.21 3.00
CA TYR A 354 -3.07 17.56 3.23
C TYR A 354 -2.76 18.94 2.67
N GLN A 355 -2.04 19.75 3.45
CA GLN A 355 -1.44 20.97 2.91
C GLN A 355 -0.14 20.60 2.18
N LEU A 356 -0.02 20.98 0.91
CA LEU A 356 1.18 20.70 0.13
C LEU A 356 2.35 21.58 0.57
N VAL A 357 3.47 20.93 0.87
CA VAL A 357 4.78 21.54 1.08
C VAL A 357 5.69 20.94 0.01
N ALA A 358 6.06 21.74 -0.99
CA ALA A 358 6.77 21.29 -2.19
C ALA A 358 8.06 22.06 -2.40
#